data_AF-A0A1M5QJ49-F1
#
_entry.id   AF-A0A1M5QJ49-F1
#
_cell.length_a   1.000
_cell.length_b   1.000
_cell.length_c   1.000
_cell.angle_alpha   90.00
_cell.angle_beta   90.00
_cell.angle_gamma   90.00
#
_symmetry.space_group_name_H-M   'P 1'
#
loop_
_entity.id
_entity.type
_entity.pdbx_description
1 polymer ?
#
loop_
_entity_poly.entity_id
_entity_poly.type
_entity_poly.pdbx_seq_one_letter_code
_entity_poly.pdbx_strand_id
1 'polypeptide(L)'
;MGRHASHLHNSNEQFAAGARATSIGGGHYSRAALALPGAPVYRVQKRCAPGEFATVTQALAQWTADKRAGNGPRVAVIEIADSTTYHEAPSIRLDPDDELYLRAADMCRPTLRIFDYHSGERERIVVDCAKGARLHIDGVLIAGGALALRGSCAGVPAQVVLRHCTLVPGWETEGVGEARWGSAPSLVSDVNAVALCLDHCITGGLQLNGAGGALLVCDSIIDAGHAAGLAIADRQQDAARVCATILRSTVVGVSQLARLALAENAIFLGALLAGRRDQGLIRYCYLAAGSRTPARAHCQPDEARLAGASWQERQRILPRFRSMRYGSADYATLADDCAWEIASGADNGGAMGAYHSPQPAAQEPGPDTRHAAPVFSQAGRSTRRGAVATCAVN
;
A
#
# COMPACT_ATOMS: atom_id res chain seq x y z
N MET A 1 -39.60 -42.73 -2.45
CA MET A 1 -38.66 -42.79 -3.59
C MET A 1 -38.77 -41.49 -4.35
N GLY A 2 -37.65 -40.84 -4.69
CA GLY A 2 -37.63 -39.63 -5.53
C GLY A 2 -36.88 -38.46 -4.90
N ARG A 3 -35.54 -38.50 -4.98
CA ARG A 3 -34.64 -37.37 -4.70
C ARG A 3 -34.70 -36.39 -5.87
N HIS A 4 -34.85 -35.09 -5.61
CA HIS A 4 -34.45 -34.04 -6.55
C HIS A 4 -33.33 -33.23 -5.89
N ALA A 5 -32.09 -33.60 -6.20
CA ALA A 5 -30.91 -32.79 -5.96
C ALA A 5 -30.69 -31.95 -7.21
N SER A 6 -30.82 -30.62 -7.08
CA SER A 6 -30.42 -29.64 -8.08
C SER A 6 -28.90 -29.50 -8.06
N HIS A 7 -28.24 -30.01 -9.10
CA HIS A 7 -26.84 -29.74 -9.39
C HIS A 7 -26.71 -28.29 -9.89
N LEU A 8 -26.36 -27.36 -9.00
CA LEU A 8 -25.77 -26.08 -9.39
C LEU A 8 -24.28 -26.32 -9.64
N HIS A 9 -23.92 -26.36 -10.93
CA HIS A 9 -22.53 -26.38 -11.38
C HIS A 9 -21.82 -25.09 -10.92
N ASN A 10 -20.70 -25.29 -10.23
CA ASN A 10 -19.83 -24.25 -9.71
C ASN A 10 -19.00 -23.66 -10.87
N SER A 11 -19.41 -22.51 -11.41
CA SER A 11 -18.79 -21.86 -12.58
C SER A 11 -17.70 -20.84 -12.23
N ASN A 12 -16.91 -21.08 -11.17
CA ASN A 12 -15.91 -20.12 -10.67
C ASN A 12 -14.44 -20.51 -10.88
N GLU A 13 -14.14 -21.53 -11.69
CA GLU A 13 -12.76 -22.05 -11.87
C GLU A 13 -12.09 -21.74 -13.23
N GLN A 14 -12.61 -20.84 -14.07
CA GLN A 14 -12.08 -20.69 -15.45
C GLN A 14 -11.43 -19.35 -15.84
N PHE A 15 -11.00 -18.52 -14.88
CA PHE A 15 -10.15 -17.36 -15.18
C PHE A 15 -8.72 -17.55 -14.67
N ALA A 16 -8.02 -18.53 -15.26
CA ALA A 16 -6.60 -18.79 -14.99
C ALA A 16 -5.84 -19.10 -16.29
N ALA A 17 -5.71 -18.11 -17.18
CA ALA A 17 -4.68 -18.07 -18.22
C ALA A 17 -4.66 -16.67 -18.87
N GLY A 18 -3.69 -15.81 -18.52
CA GLY A 18 -3.36 -14.65 -19.34
C GLY A 18 -2.91 -13.36 -18.64
N ALA A 19 -3.26 -13.12 -17.38
CA ALA A 19 -2.77 -11.96 -16.65
C ALA A 19 -1.43 -12.31 -15.97
N ARG A 20 -0.36 -11.53 -16.22
CA ARG A 20 0.76 -11.49 -15.28
C ARG A 20 0.16 -11.04 -13.93
N ALA A 21 -0.01 -11.96 -12.99
CA ALA A 21 -0.50 -11.63 -11.66
C ALA A 21 0.51 -10.66 -11.02
N THR A 22 0.18 -9.39 -10.99
CA THR A 22 1.00 -8.37 -10.35
C THR A 22 0.84 -8.51 -8.84
N SER A 23 1.95 -8.78 -8.15
CA SER A 23 2.03 -9.06 -6.71
C SER A 23 1.78 -7.82 -5.83
N ILE A 24 0.56 -7.28 -5.84
CA ILE A 24 0.11 -6.16 -5.02
C ILE A 24 -1.14 -6.51 -4.21
N GLY A 25 -1.29 -5.93 -3.02
CA GLY A 25 -2.43 -6.13 -2.13
C GLY A 25 -2.49 -7.52 -1.48
N GLY A 26 -3.55 -7.81 -0.72
CA GLY A 26 -3.76 -9.07 0.00
C GLY A 26 -4.17 -10.25 -0.90
N GLY A 27 -3.52 -10.43 -2.06
CA GLY A 27 -3.86 -11.44 -3.06
C GLY A 27 -3.36 -12.87 -2.76
N HIS A 28 -3.71 -13.83 -3.62
CA HIS A 28 -3.23 -15.21 -3.53
C HIS A 28 -1.96 -15.37 -4.38
N TYR A 29 -0.80 -15.04 -3.81
CA TYR A 29 0.50 -15.15 -4.48
C TYR A 29 1.64 -15.27 -3.45
N SER A 30 2.79 -15.75 -3.90
CA SER A 30 3.96 -15.88 -3.03
C SER A 30 4.60 -14.53 -2.78
N ARG A 31 4.93 -14.25 -1.52
CA ARG A 31 5.47 -12.95 -1.09
C ARG A 31 6.93 -13.10 -0.69
N ALA A 32 7.70 -12.03 -0.84
CA ALA A 32 9.04 -11.99 -0.27
C ALA A 32 8.96 -12.25 1.24
N ALA A 33 9.77 -13.19 1.73
CA ALA A 33 9.72 -13.60 3.13
C ALA A 33 9.89 -12.40 4.06
N LEU A 34 8.98 -12.26 5.02
CA LEU A 34 9.18 -11.33 6.14
C LEU A 34 10.20 -11.96 7.08
N ALA A 35 11.24 -11.20 7.43
CA ALA A 35 12.15 -11.61 8.50
C ALA A 35 11.37 -11.58 9.81
N LEU A 36 10.89 -12.75 10.25
CA LEU A 36 10.18 -12.87 11.50
C LEU A 36 11.17 -12.99 12.66
N PRO A 37 10.89 -12.36 13.80
CA PRO A 37 11.62 -12.66 15.03
C PRO A 37 11.39 -14.13 15.42
N GLY A 38 12.32 -14.71 16.16
CA GLY A 38 12.15 -16.03 16.81
C GLY A 38 11.14 -15.99 17.96
N ALA A 39 9.96 -15.44 17.70
CA ALA A 39 8.88 -15.18 18.64
C ALA A 39 7.80 -16.27 18.59
N PRO A 40 6.94 -16.36 19.63
CA PRO A 40 5.80 -17.29 19.61
C PRO A 40 4.86 -17.03 18.44
N VAL A 41 4.41 -18.13 17.81
CA VAL A 41 3.47 -18.12 16.68
C VAL A 41 2.11 -18.63 17.16
N TYR A 42 1.11 -17.76 17.06
CA TYR A 42 -0.30 -18.05 17.30
C TYR A 42 -0.98 -18.32 15.96
N ARG A 43 -1.20 -19.59 15.64
CA ARG A 43 -1.76 -20.00 14.34
C ARG A 43 -3.28 -19.87 14.34
N VAL A 44 -3.81 -19.18 13.33
CA VAL A 44 -5.25 -18.95 13.12
C VAL A 44 -5.70 -19.72 11.88
N GLN A 45 -6.70 -20.58 12.02
CA GLN A 45 -7.38 -21.20 10.88
C GLN A 45 -8.79 -21.65 11.27
N LYS A 46 -9.74 -21.64 10.32
CA LYS A 46 -11.14 -22.02 10.62
C LYS A 46 -11.29 -23.46 11.08
N ARG A 47 -10.45 -24.37 10.56
CA ARG A 47 -10.35 -25.76 11.01
C ARG A 47 -9.15 -25.91 11.94
N CYS A 48 -9.23 -25.30 13.11
CA CYS A 48 -8.15 -25.31 14.09
C CYS A 48 -7.95 -26.68 14.74
N ALA A 49 -6.69 -27.09 14.88
CA ALA A 49 -6.25 -28.19 15.73
C ALA A 49 -6.11 -27.73 17.20
N PRO A 50 -5.98 -28.64 18.17
CA PRO A 50 -5.66 -28.27 19.55
C PRO A 50 -4.39 -27.40 19.61
N GLY A 51 -4.47 -26.26 20.30
CA GLY A 51 -3.38 -25.28 20.38
C GLY A 51 -3.39 -24.18 19.32
N GLU A 52 -4.35 -24.21 18.39
CA GLU A 52 -4.58 -23.17 17.39
C GLU A 52 -5.88 -22.40 17.66
N PHE A 53 -6.10 -21.32 16.93
CA PHE A 53 -7.21 -20.40 17.14
C PHE A 53 -8.15 -20.34 15.93
N ALA A 54 -9.45 -20.25 16.18
CA ALA A 54 -10.45 -20.17 15.11
C ALA A 54 -10.66 -18.73 14.58
N THR A 55 -10.14 -17.73 15.30
CA THR A 55 -10.24 -16.30 14.96
C THR A 55 -8.98 -15.54 15.37
N VAL A 56 -8.74 -14.39 14.74
CA VAL A 56 -7.66 -13.47 15.10
C VAL A 56 -7.89 -12.92 16.51
N THR A 57 -9.14 -12.63 16.87
CA THR A 57 -9.52 -12.18 18.22
C THR A 57 -9.11 -13.17 19.31
N GLN A 58 -9.27 -14.48 19.08
CA GLN A 58 -8.84 -15.52 20.04
C GLN A 58 -7.32 -15.56 20.19
N ALA A 59 -6.57 -15.48 19.09
CA ALA A 59 -5.11 -15.43 19.12
C ALA A 59 -4.58 -14.18 19.87
N LEU A 60 -5.18 -13.01 19.64
CA LEU A 60 -4.86 -11.78 20.36
C LEU A 60 -5.14 -11.88 21.87
N ALA A 61 -6.25 -12.52 22.23
CA ALA A 61 -6.61 -12.76 23.63
C ALA A 61 -5.59 -13.68 24.30
N GLN A 62 -5.16 -14.75 23.62
CA GLN A 62 -4.11 -15.63 24.14
C GLN A 62 -2.78 -14.90 24.30
N TRP A 63 -2.31 -14.15 23.29
CA TRP A 63 -1.08 -13.37 23.42
C TRP A 63 -1.16 -12.37 24.59
N THR A 64 -2.33 -11.75 24.80
CA THR A 64 -2.55 -10.87 25.95
C THR A 64 -2.46 -11.62 27.28
N ALA A 65 -2.98 -12.84 27.37
CA ALA A 65 -2.86 -13.68 28.56
C ALA A 65 -1.40 -14.08 28.82
N ASP A 66 -0.68 -14.48 27.76
CA ASP A 66 0.73 -14.85 27.83
C ASP A 66 1.59 -13.66 28.27
N LYS A 67 1.31 -12.44 27.79
CA LYS A 67 1.95 -11.20 28.26
C LYS A 67 1.76 -10.96 29.76
N ARG A 68 0.59 -11.32 30.31
CA ARG A 68 0.25 -11.11 31.73
C ARG A 68 0.87 -12.15 32.66
N ALA A 69 1.14 -13.36 32.16
CA ALA A 69 1.95 -14.34 32.87
C ALA A 69 3.41 -13.84 32.86
N GLY A 70 3.96 -13.47 34.03
CA GLY A 70 5.20 -12.67 34.15
C GLY A 70 6.37 -13.13 33.26
N ASN A 71 7.03 -12.15 32.62
CA ASN A 71 8.01 -12.28 31.52
C ASN A 71 7.45 -12.75 30.17
N GLY A 72 6.15 -12.56 29.94
CA GLY A 72 5.49 -12.87 28.67
C GLY A 72 6.08 -12.13 27.46
N PRO A 73 5.91 -12.70 26.25
CA PRO A 73 6.54 -12.22 25.03
C PRO A 73 6.00 -10.85 24.61
N ARG A 74 6.88 -9.85 24.50
CA ARG A 74 6.58 -8.53 23.91
C ARG A 74 6.47 -8.57 22.39
N VAL A 75 6.97 -9.65 21.80
CA VAL A 75 7.01 -9.89 20.36
C VAL A 75 6.17 -11.11 20.05
N ALA A 76 5.25 -11.05 19.09
CA ALA A 76 4.41 -12.18 18.70
C ALA A 76 4.10 -12.19 17.21
N VAL A 77 3.86 -13.40 16.70
CA VAL A 77 3.36 -13.63 15.34
C VAL A 77 1.98 -14.25 15.42
N ILE A 78 0.97 -13.59 14.88
CA ILE A 78 -0.34 -14.16 14.59
C ILE A 78 -0.36 -14.49 13.10
N GLU A 79 -0.33 -15.79 12.77
CA GLU A 79 -0.32 -16.26 11.39
C GLU A 79 -1.67 -16.86 11.02
N ILE A 80 -2.34 -16.26 10.03
CA ILE A 80 -3.57 -16.80 9.44
C ILE A 80 -3.17 -17.80 8.35
N ALA A 81 -3.42 -19.08 8.62
CA ALA A 81 -2.89 -20.21 7.87
C ALA A 81 -3.82 -20.70 6.73
N ASP A 82 -4.95 -20.05 6.52
CA ASP A 82 -5.88 -20.35 5.44
C ASP A 82 -6.33 -19.08 4.68
N SER A 83 -7.10 -19.28 3.61
CA SER A 83 -7.64 -18.19 2.78
C SER A 83 -9.13 -17.93 3.05
N THR A 84 -9.59 -18.16 4.27
CA THR A 84 -11.02 -18.01 4.60
C THR A 84 -11.40 -16.55 4.91
N THR A 85 -12.71 -16.29 4.92
CA THR A 85 -13.27 -15.04 5.40
C THR A 85 -13.57 -15.15 6.89
N TYR A 86 -12.98 -14.27 7.68
CA TYR A 86 -13.20 -14.10 9.10
C TYR A 86 -14.12 -12.90 9.31
N HIS A 87 -15.31 -13.17 9.84
CA HIS A 87 -16.28 -12.15 10.18
C HIS A 87 -16.03 -11.67 11.61
N GLU A 88 -15.12 -10.71 11.74
CA GLU A 88 -14.69 -10.13 13.00
C GLU A 88 -14.07 -8.75 12.78
N ALA A 89 -14.06 -7.94 13.84
CA ALA A 89 -13.34 -6.68 13.92
C ALA A 89 -12.41 -6.70 15.14
N PRO A 90 -11.23 -7.37 15.05
CA PRO A 90 -10.34 -7.51 16.18
C PRO A 90 -9.91 -6.14 16.74
N SER A 91 -9.86 -6.04 18.06
CA SER A 91 -9.24 -4.92 18.77
C SER A 91 -7.82 -5.32 19.17
N ILE A 92 -6.83 -4.59 18.65
CA ILE A 92 -5.41 -4.83 18.87
C ILE A 92 -4.91 -3.79 19.86
N ARG A 93 -4.38 -4.24 21.00
CA ARG A 93 -3.75 -3.35 21.99
C ARG A 93 -2.26 -3.64 22.09
N LEU A 94 -1.46 -2.63 21.74
CA LEU A 94 0.00 -2.68 21.83
C LEU A 94 0.46 -1.80 22.99
N ASP A 95 1.01 -2.43 24.01
CA ASP A 95 1.67 -1.74 25.12
C ASP A 95 3.03 -1.17 24.66
N PRO A 96 3.69 -0.30 25.45
CA PRO A 96 4.97 0.27 25.04
C PRO A 96 5.97 -0.80 24.60
N ASP A 97 6.61 -0.55 23.45
CA ASP A 97 7.63 -1.41 22.84
C ASP A 97 7.17 -2.81 22.40
N ASP A 98 5.87 -3.12 22.48
CA ASP A 98 5.30 -4.35 21.91
C ASP A 98 5.52 -4.39 20.39
N GLU A 99 5.73 -5.59 19.84
CA GLU A 99 5.89 -5.83 18.41
C GLU A 99 5.00 -6.99 17.96
N LEU A 100 4.01 -6.69 17.12
CA LEU A 100 3.05 -7.67 16.63
C LEU A 100 3.15 -7.84 15.11
N TYR A 101 3.25 -9.09 14.68
CA TYR A 101 3.13 -9.49 13.29
C TYR A 101 1.78 -10.17 13.06
N LEU A 102 0.84 -9.51 12.41
CA LEU A 102 -0.40 -10.12 11.91
C LEU A 102 -0.23 -10.44 10.43
N ARG A 103 -0.01 -11.71 10.09
CA ARG A 103 0.33 -12.10 8.72
C ARG A 103 -0.55 -13.20 8.16
N ALA A 104 -0.69 -13.20 6.83
CA ALA A 104 -1.08 -14.39 6.10
C ALA A 104 0.11 -15.37 6.04
N ALA A 105 -0.18 -16.67 6.07
CA ALA A 105 0.75 -17.68 5.60
C ALA A 105 1.06 -17.46 4.10
N ASP A 106 2.19 -18.02 3.63
CA ASP A 106 2.53 -17.90 2.21
C ASP A 106 1.44 -18.51 1.33
N MET A 107 1.25 -17.93 0.15
CA MET A 107 0.15 -18.27 -0.77
C MET A 107 -1.26 -18.13 -0.17
N CYS A 108 -1.46 -17.64 1.06
CA CYS A 108 -2.79 -17.44 1.62
C CYS A 108 -3.34 -16.04 1.35
N ARG A 109 -4.67 -15.96 1.23
CA ARG A 109 -5.47 -14.74 1.08
C ARG A 109 -6.58 -14.69 2.15
N PRO A 110 -6.24 -14.45 3.42
CA PRO A 110 -7.25 -14.30 4.47
C PRO A 110 -7.98 -12.96 4.30
N THR A 111 -9.28 -12.96 4.56
CA THR A 111 -10.11 -11.75 4.55
C THR A 111 -10.69 -11.50 5.94
N LEU A 112 -10.39 -10.35 6.55
CA LEU A 112 -11.11 -9.84 7.71
C LEU A 112 -12.26 -8.96 7.22
N ARG A 113 -13.49 -9.47 7.35
CA ARG A 113 -14.71 -8.75 6.94
C ARG A 113 -15.44 -8.22 8.17
N ILE A 114 -15.45 -6.90 8.29
CA ILE A 114 -16.17 -6.15 9.32
C ILE A 114 -17.65 -6.10 8.90
N PHE A 115 -18.57 -6.39 9.82
CA PHE A 115 -20.01 -6.26 9.59
C PHE A 115 -20.59 -5.16 10.47
N ASP A 116 -21.47 -4.36 9.88
CA ASP A 116 -22.24 -3.37 10.62
C ASP A 116 -23.51 -4.04 11.17
N TYR A 117 -23.47 -4.46 12.43
CA TYR A 117 -24.65 -5.04 13.11
C TYR A 117 -25.58 -3.95 13.69
N HIS A 118 -25.17 -2.67 13.76
CA HIS A 118 -25.93 -1.62 14.45
C HIS A 118 -25.94 -0.30 13.69
N SER A 119 -27.15 0.14 13.32
CA SER A 119 -27.50 1.29 12.48
C SER A 119 -27.08 2.67 13.02
N GLY A 120 -25.79 2.93 13.21
CA GLY A 120 -25.32 4.28 13.56
C GLY A 120 -23.80 4.49 13.62
N GLU A 121 -23.04 3.54 14.20
CA GLU A 121 -21.58 3.62 14.28
C GLU A 121 -20.95 2.36 13.68
N ARG A 122 -20.34 2.51 12.49
CA ARG A 122 -19.68 1.40 11.80
C ARG A 122 -18.53 0.86 12.65
N GLU A 123 -18.55 -0.45 12.88
CA GLU A 123 -17.45 -1.18 13.50
C GLU A 123 -16.15 -1.00 12.70
N ARG A 124 -15.01 -1.07 13.39
CA ARG A 124 -13.68 -0.87 12.81
C ARG A 124 -12.72 -1.84 13.47
N ILE A 125 -11.68 -2.26 12.75
CA ILE A 125 -10.51 -2.87 13.40
C ILE A 125 -9.78 -1.72 14.10
N VAL A 126 -9.70 -1.78 15.42
CA VAL A 126 -9.06 -0.73 16.23
C VAL A 126 -7.69 -1.21 16.67
N VAL A 127 -6.68 -0.36 16.49
CA VAL A 127 -5.33 -0.57 17.00
C VAL A 127 -4.99 0.55 17.97
N ASP A 128 -4.88 0.22 19.25
CA ASP A 128 -4.35 1.12 20.27
C ASP A 128 -2.82 0.97 20.32
N CYS A 129 -2.12 1.99 19.81
CA CYS A 129 -0.67 2.06 19.74
C CYS A 129 -0.10 2.92 20.88
N ALA A 130 0.71 2.30 21.75
CA ALA A 130 1.55 3.02 22.70
C ALA A 130 2.89 3.46 22.05
N LYS A 131 3.67 4.29 22.76
CA LYS A 131 5.02 4.71 22.34
C LYS A 131 5.90 3.51 22.01
N GLY A 132 6.67 3.61 20.93
CA GLY A 132 7.61 2.56 20.50
C GLY A 132 6.99 1.24 20.02
N ALA A 133 5.66 1.10 20.07
CA ALA A 133 4.97 -0.08 19.57
C ALA A 133 5.16 -0.25 18.05
N ARG A 134 5.28 -1.50 17.61
CA ARG A 134 5.47 -1.87 16.20
C ARG A 134 4.38 -2.85 15.76
N LEU A 135 3.60 -2.46 14.75
CA LEU A 135 2.62 -3.33 14.12
C LEU A 135 3.05 -3.62 12.68
N HIS A 136 3.13 -4.90 12.34
CA HIS A 136 3.32 -5.37 10.99
C HIS A 136 2.07 -6.14 10.57
N ILE A 137 1.37 -5.67 9.53
CA ILE A 137 0.31 -6.44 8.89
C ILE A 137 0.79 -6.83 7.49
N ASP A 138 0.78 -8.13 7.19
CA ASP A 138 1.34 -8.65 5.94
C ASP A 138 0.39 -9.62 5.24
N GLY A 139 0.00 -9.33 4.00
CA GLY A 139 -0.81 -10.25 3.19
C GLY A 139 -2.30 -10.34 3.56
N VAL A 140 -2.82 -9.43 4.38
CA VAL A 140 -4.21 -9.45 4.87
C VAL A 140 -5.11 -8.51 4.07
N LEU A 141 -6.31 -8.98 3.72
CA LEU A 141 -7.37 -8.15 3.16
C LEU A 141 -8.38 -7.75 4.25
N ILE A 142 -8.68 -6.46 4.36
CA ILE A 142 -9.68 -5.89 5.26
C ILE A 142 -10.81 -5.28 4.43
N ALA A 143 -12.03 -5.74 4.67
CA ALA A 143 -13.24 -5.29 3.99
C ALA A 143 -14.36 -4.96 5.00
N GLY A 144 -15.35 -4.20 4.56
CA GLY A 144 -16.54 -3.84 5.33
C GLY A 144 -16.36 -2.62 6.26
N GLY A 145 -15.15 -2.09 6.38
CA GLY A 145 -14.85 -0.95 7.25
C GLY A 145 -13.40 -0.51 7.19
N ALA A 146 -13.00 0.31 8.17
CA ALA A 146 -11.69 0.92 8.25
C ALA A 146 -10.77 0.27 9.30
N LEU A 147 -9.47 0.38 9.08
CA LEU A 147 -8.45 0.22 10.11
C LEU A 147 -8.28 1.55 10.85
N ALA A 148 -8.52 1.58 12.16
CA ALA A 148 -8.45 2.77 12.98
C ALA A 148 -7.29 2.69 13.97
N LEU A 149 -6.28 3.55 13.79
CA LEU A 149 -5.15 3.69 14.70
C LEU A 149 -5.46 4.76 15.75
N ARG A 150 -5.28 4.43 17.02
CA ARG A 150 -5.53 5.30 18.17
C ARG A 150 -4.35 5.26 19.13
N GLY A 151 -4.19 6.32 19.91
CA GLY A 151 -3.12 6.43 20.90
C GLY A 151 -2.38 7.76 20.83
N SER A 152 -1.34 7.90 21.66
CA SER A 152 -0.50 9.08 21.71
C SER A 152 0.94 8.65 21.99
N CYS A 153 1.84 8.96 21.06
CA CYS A 153 3.23 8.52 21.11
C CYS A 153 4.15 9.72 21.35
N ALA A 154 4.22 10.20 22.60
CA ALA A 154 5.16 11.26 22.95
C ALA A 154 6.60 10.70 23.00
N GLY A 155 7.53 11.33 22.28
CA GLY A 155 8.96 11.01 22.29
C GLY A 155 9.37 9.94 21.27
N VAL A 156 8.85 8.72 21.40
CA VAL A 156 9.17 7.60 20.50
C VAL A 156 7.94 7.24 19.66
N PRO A 157 7.99 7.38 18.32
CA PRO A 157 6.85 7.12 17.47
C PRO A 157 6.45 5.64 17.50
N ALA A 158 5.15 5.36 17.41
CA ALA A 158 4.69 4.03 17.03
C ALA A 158 4.92 3.80 15.53
N GLN A 159 5.20 2.57 15.15
CA GLN A 159 5.41 2.18 13.76
C GLN A 159 4.31 1.24 13.32
N VAL A 160 3.68 1.54 12.19
CA VAL A 160 2.67 0.67 11.58
C VAL A 160 3.08 0.43 10.13
N VAL A 161 3.35 -0.83 9.80
CA VAL A 161 3.77 -1.27 8.47
C VAL A 161 2.70 -2.18 7.91
N LEU A 162 2.10 -1.77 6.80
CA LEU A 162 1.22 -2.61 6.00
C LEU A 162 1.96 -3.04 4.76
N ARG A 163 2.09 -4.35 4.55
CA ARG A 163 2.76 -4.93 3.40
C ARG A 163 1.85 -5.91 2.67
N HIS A 164 1.77 -5.81 1.35
CA HIS A 164 0.88 -6.70 0.57
C HIS A 164 -0.54 -6.77 1.16
N CYS A 165 -1.04 -5.65 1.67
CA CYS A 165 -2.35 -5.57 2.30
C CYS A 165 -3.36 -4.93 1.36
N THR A 166 -4.62 -5.34 1.50
CA THR A 166 -5.72 -4.61 0.84
C THR A 166 -6.68 -4.09 1.89
N LEU A 167 -6.75 -2.76 2.05
CA LEU A 167 -7.81 -2.09 2.77
C LEU A 167 -8.85 -1.64 1.73
N VAL A 168 -9.90 -2.42 1.52
CA VAL A 168 -10.80 -2.28 0.35
C VAL A 168 -11.24 -0.82 0.15
N PRO A 169 -10.93 -0.18 -1.00
CA PRO A 169 -11.45 1.14 -1.34
C PRO A 169 -12.97 1.17 -1.32
N GLY A 170 -13.58 2.17 -0.65
CA GLY A 170 -15.04 2.27 -0.54
C GLY A 170 -15.72 1.16 0.29
N TRP A 171 -14.93 0.39 1.04
CA TRP A 171 -15.30 -0.64 2.03
C TRP A 171 -16.05 -1.90 1.56
N GLU A 172 -16.55 -2.01 0.33
CA GLU A 172 -17.26 -3.22 -0.08
C GLU A 172 -16.88 -3.76 -1.46
N THR A 173 -17.02 -5.08 -1.58
CA THR A 173 -17.07 -5.81 -2.84
C THR A 173 -18.33 -6.67 -2.82
N GLU A 174 -19.51 -6.08 -2.96
CA GLU A 174 -20.72 -6.82 -3.31
C GLU A 174 -21.20 -6.34 -4.68
N GLY A 175 -21.33 -7.28 -5.63
CA GLY A 175 -21.74 -6.96 -6.99
C GLY A 175 -20.72 -6.13 -7.76
N VAL A 176 -21.13 -5.61 -8.90
CA VAL A 176 -20.27 -5.07 -9.95
C VAL A 176 -19.65 -3.71 -9.53
N GLY A 177 -18.67 -3.75 -8.60
CA GLY A 177 -17.59 -2.80 -8.26
C GLY A 177 -17.83 -1.30 -8.33
N GLU A 178 -18.99 -0.81 -7.89
CA GLU A 178 -19.11 0.58 -7.47
C GLU A 178 -18.78 0.70 -5.97
N ALA A 179 -18.00 1.71 -5.60
CA ALA A 179 -17.68 2.00 -4.21
C ALA A 179 -18.96 2.41 -3.47
N ARG A 180 -19.53 1.50 -2.67
CA ARG A 180 -20.78 1.76 -1.92
C ARG A 180 -20.68 2.96 -0.99
N TRP A 181 -19.49 3.21 -0.46
CA TRP A 181 -19.22 4.31 0.49
C TRP A 181 -18.34 5.41 -0.10
N GLY A 182 -18.26 5.50 -1.44
CA GLY A 182 -17.54 6.57 -2.14
C GLY A 182 -16.10 6.74 -1.65
N SER A 183 -15.77 7.94 -1.17
CA SER A 183 -14.44 8.34 -0.69
C SER A 183 -14.19 8.06 0.79
N ALA A 184 -14.98 7.19 1.43
CA ALA A 184 -14.79 6.89 2.85
C ALA A 184 -13.39 6.29 3.11
N PRO A 185 -12.69 6.73 4.18
CA PRO A 185 -11.30 6.36 4.40
C PRO A 185 -11.18 4.90 4.85
N SER A 186 -10.29 4.13 4.24
CA SER A 186 -10.00 2.74 4.65
C SER A 186 -8.98 2.68 5.79
N LEU A 187 -8.22 3.76 6.02
CA LEU A 187 -7.35 3.92 7.18
C LEU A 187 -7.61 5.27 7.84
N VAL A 188 -7.83 5.24 9.15
CA VAL A 188 -7.96 6.43 9.99
C VAL A 188 -6.89 6.38 11.06
N SER A 189 -6.10 7.44 11.22
CA SER A 189 -5.12 7.55 12.29
C SER A 189 -5.33 8.81 13.12
N ASP A 190 -5.58 8.60 14.41
CA ASP A 190 -5.64 9.64 15.44
C ASP A 190 -4.35 9.71 16.27
N VAL A 191 -3.33 8.93 15.89
CA VAL A 191 -2.07 8.82 16.63
C VAL A 191 -1.16 10.00 16.31
N ASN A 192 -0.78 10.77 17.32
CA ASN A 192 0.32 11.73 17.21
C ASN A 192 1.66 10.97 17.14
N ALA A 193 2.55 11.42 16.25
CA ALA A 193 3.85 10.81 15.97
C ALA A 193 3.76 9.32 15.62
N VAL A 194 3.00 8.97 14.58
CA VAL A 194 3.02 7.63 13.99
C VAL A 194 3.89 7.62 12.73
N ALA A 195 4.73 6.60 12.57
CA ALA A 195 5.40 6.27 11.32
C ALA A 195 4.58 5.20 10.60
N LEU A 196 3.87 5.60 9.55
CA LEU A 196 3.04 4.71 8.73
C LEU A 196 3.76 4.35 7.43
N CYS A 197 3.91 3.05 7.15
CA CYS A 197 4.47 2.54 5.91
C CYS A 197 3.45 1.68 5.17
N LEU A 198 3.21 1.98 3.90
CA LEU A 198 2.42 1.18 2.97
C LEU A 198 3.34 0.66 1.88
N ASP A 199 3.47 -0.66 1.77
CA ASP A 199 4.36 -1.32 0.82
C ASP A 199 3.59 -2.39 0.03
N HIS A 200 3.52 -2.26 -1.30
CA HIS A 200 2.71 -3.15 -2.15
C HIS A 200 1.24 -3.25 -1.71
N CYS A 201 0.65 -2.15 -1.26
CA CYS A 201 -0.70 -2.10 -0.71
C CYS A 201 -1.73 -1.57 -1.70
N ILE A 202 -2.98 -1.99 -1.53
CA ILE A 202 -4.16 -1.31 -2.08
C ILE A 202 -4.95 -0.76 -0.91
N THR A 203 -5.25 0.53 -0.89
CA THR A 203 -6.04 1.15 0.17
C THR A 203 -7.03 2.15 -0.40
N GLY A 204 -8.16 2.34 0.27
CA GLY A 204 -8.95 3.56 0.11
C GLY A 204 -8.25 4.79 0.70
N GLY A 205 -9.00 5.89 0.83
CA GLY A 205 -8.48 7.14 1.41
C GLY A 205 -7.86 6.97 2.80
N LEU A 206 -6.85 7.80 3.08
CA LEU A 206 -6.12 7.88 4.35
C LEU A 206 -6.53 9.15 5.10
N GLN A 207 -7.19 9.00 6.24
CA GLN A 207 -7.52 10.11 7.12
C GLN A 207 -6.51 10.19 8.28
N LEU A 208 -5.58 11.14 8.22
CA LEU A 208 -4.46 11.26 9.15
C LEU A 208 -4.58 12.54 9.99
N ASN A 209 -5.02 12.37 11.24
CA ASN A 209 -5.41 13.48 12.12
C ASN A 209 -4.30 13.88 13.11
N GLY A 210 -3.45 12.92 13.47
CA GLY A 210 -2.32 13.14 14.34
C GLY A 210 -1.26 14.05 13.72
N ALA A 211 -0.50 14.74 14.57
CA ALA A 211 0.61 15.58 14.16
C ALA A 211 1.95 14.89 14.31
N GLY A 212 2.96 15.33 13.55
CA GLY A 212 4.36 14.93 13.73
C GLY A 212 4.66 13.50 13.29
N GLY A 213 3.77 12.89 12.51
CA GLY A 213 3.98 11.56 11.92
C GLY A 213 4.76 11.58 10.61
N ALA A 214 5.19 10.40 10.18
CA ALA A 214 5.76 10.16 8.87
C ALA A 214 4.85 9.21 8.09
N LEU A 215 4.74 9.44 6.77
CA LEU A 215 4.02 8.56 5.86
C LEU A 215 4.97 8.14 4.74
N LEU A 216 5.20 6.84 4.60
CA LEU A 216 5.89 6.24 3.47
C LEU A 216 4.90 5.39 2.67
N VAL A 217 4.82 5.63 1.37
CA VAL A 217 3.99 4.87 0.44
C VAL A 217 4.87 4.41 -0.71
N CYS A 218 5.00 3.10 -0.90
CA CYS A 218 5.84 2.47 -1.90
C CYS A 218 5.03 1.42 -2.67
N ASP A 219 5.13 1.42 -4.00
CA ASP A 219 4.59 0.35 -4.86
C ASP A 219 3.10 0.11 -4.62
N SER A 220 2.35 1.17 -4.31
CA SER A 220 1.01 1.08 -3.71
C SER A 220 -0.04 1.89 -4.47
N ILE A 221 -1.30 1.54 -4.26
CA ILE A 221 -2.47 2.24 -4.77
C ILE A 221 -3.24 2.84 -3.59
N ILE A 222 -3.49 4.15 -3.63
CA ILE A 222 -4.45 4.84 -2.75
C ILE A 222 -5.62 5.29 -3.63
N ASP A 223 -6.80 4.74 -3.41
CA ASP A 223 -7.97 5.00 -4.24
C ASP A 223 -9.15 5.57 -3.44
N ALA A 224 -9.36 6.87 -3.52
CA ALA A 224 -10.51 7.54 -2.91
C ALA A 224 -11.78 7.49 -3.78
N GLY A 225 -11.83 6.62 -4.79
CA GLY A 225 -12.95 6.37 -5.69
C GLY A 225 -13.12 7.41 -6.80
N HIS A 226 -12.63 8.64 -6.60
CA HIS A 226 -12.72 9.73 -7.58
C HIS A 226 -11.54 10.68 -7.45
N ALA A 227 -11.16 11.36 -8.55
CA ALA A 227 -10.08 12.36 -8.57
C ALA A 227 -10.30 13.55 -7.61
N ALA A 228 -11.55 13.80 -7.23
CA ALA A 228 -11.96 14.82 -6.25
C ALA A 228 -12.16 14.26 -4.83
N GLY A 229 -12.13 12.93 -4.66
CA GLY A 229 -12.18 12.29 -3.34
C GLY A 229 -10.91 12.57 -2.55
N LEU A 230 -10.96 12.49 -1.22
CA LEU A 230 -9.81 12.74 -0.37
C LEU A 230 -8.98 11.45 -0.24
N ALA A 231 -7.89 11.38 -1.00
CA ALA A 231 -6.94 10.27 -0.93
C ALA A 231 -6.09 10.37 0.34
N ILE A 232 -5.63 11.56 0.69
CA ILE A 232 -4.89 11.82 1.93
C ILE A 232 -5.32 13.19 2.46
N ALA A 233 -5.89 13.23 3.66
CA ALA A 233 -6.29 14.47 4.33
C ALA A 233 -6.43 14.22 5.83
N ASP A 234 -6.65 15.27 6.61
CA ASP A 234 -7.19 15.12 7.96
C ASP A 234 -8.73 15.07 7.95
N ARG A 235 -9.34 14.88 9.13
CA ARG A 235 -10.79 14.83 9.33
C ARG A 235 -11.50 16.14 8.97
N GLN A 236 -10.81 17.27 9.10
CA GLN A 236 -11.35 18.58 8.72
C GLN A 236 -11.19 18.85 7.22
N GLN A 237 -10.77 17.83 6.45
CA GLN A 237 -10.49 17.92 5.03
C GLN A 237 -9.38 18.93 4.72
N ASP A 238 -8.44 19.12 5.65
CA ASP A 238 -7.25 19.93 5.49
C ASP A 238 -6.01 19.03 5.31
N ALA A 239 -4.84 19.64 5.24
CA ALA A 239 -3.56 19.00 5.12
C ALA A 239 -3.25 18.06 6.30
N ALA A 240 -3.08 16.77 5.99
CA ALA A 240 -2.57 15.79 6.94
C ALA A 240 -1.22 16.26 7.48
N ARG A 241 -1.09 16.31 8.82
CA ARG A 241 0.08 16.87 9.53
C ARG A 241 1.24 15.88 9.64
N VAL A 242 1.59 15.29 8.51
CA VAL A 242 2.68 14.31 8.34
C VAL A 242 3.74 14.83 7.37
N CYS A 243 4.94 14.25 7.47
CA CYS A 243 5.96 14.32 6.43
C CYS A 243 5.81 13.09 5.52
N ALA A 244 5.39 13.29 4.28
CA ALA A 244 5.14 12.18 3.36
C ALA A 244 6.28 11.95 2.36
N THR A 245 6.53 10.67 2.05
CA THR A 245 7.33 10.20 0.92
C THR A 245 6.49 9.21 0.12
N ILE A 246 6.32 9.44 -1.18
CA ILE A 246 5.45 8.64 -2.06
C ILE A 246 6.26 8.18 -3.28
N LEU A 247 6.50 6.89 -3.38
CA LEU A 247 7.37 6.28 -4.38
C LEU A 247 6.58 5.26 -5.19
N ARG A 248 6.73 5.28 -6.52
CA ARG A 248 6.20 4.22 -7.41
C ARG A 248 4.74 3.87 -7.09
N SER A 249 3.89 4.88 -6.97
CA SER A 249 2.53 4.70 -6.45
C SER A 249 1.51 5.43 -7.30
N THR A 250 0.27 4.92 -7.33
CA THR A 250 -0.86 5.55 -8.01
C THR A 250 -1.84 6.07 -6.97
N VAL A 251 -2.16 7.35 -7.02
CA VAL A 251 -3.06 8.02 -6.07
C VAL A 251 -4.27 8.59 -6.81
N VAL A 252 -5.45 8.01 -6.53
CA VAL A 252 -6.75 8.46 -7.03
C VAL A 252 -7.40 9.34 -5.97
N GLY A 253 -7.46 10.64 -6.26
CA GLY A 253 -8.01 11.63 -5.33
C GLY A 253 -7.00 12.70 -4.93
N VAL A 254 -7.52 13.70 -4.24
CA VAL A 254 -6.78 14.85 -3.71
C VAL A 254 -5.93 14.40 -2.53
N SER A 255 -4.66 14.80 -2.53
CA SER A 255 -3.73 14.59 -1.42
C SER A 255 -3.34 15.93 -0.83
N GLN A 256 -3.70 16.16 0.42
CA GLN A 256 -3.40 17.35 1.18
C GLN A 256 -2.41 16.99 2.29
N LEU A 257 -1.21 17.54 2.21
CA LEU A 257 -0.08 17.18 3.06
C LEU A 257 0.55 18.43 3.63
N ALA A 258 0.84 18.45 4.93
CA ALA A 258 1.56 19.57 5.53
C ALA A 258 2.97 19.68 4.94
N ARG A 259 3.62 18.54 4.69
CA ARG A 259 4.94 18.43 4.08
C ARG A 259 5.03 17.21 3.17
N LEU A 260 5.56 17.40 1.97
CA LEU A 260 5.96 16.32 1.07
C LEU A 260 7.49 16.37 0.96
N ALA A 261 8.18 15.35 1.46
CA ALA A 261 9.64 15.26 1.36
C ALA A 261 10.08 14.84 -0.04
N LEU A 262 9.46 13.78 -0.57
CA LEU A 262 9.76 13.26 -1.90
C LEU A 262 8.51 12.64 -2.51
N ALA A 263 8.25 12.93 -3.78
CA ALA A 263 7.41 12.08 -4.62
C ALA A 263 8.18 11.67 -5.87
N GLU A 264 8.19 10.38 -6.18
CA GLU A 264 9.01 9.82 -7.27
C GLU A 264 8.29 8.70 -8.00
N ASN A 265 8.38 8.70 -9.34
CA ASN A 265 7.81 7.65 -10.19
C ASN A 265 6.31 7.41 -9.92
N ALA A 266 5.57 8.44 -9.52
CA ALA A 266 4.21 8.34 -9.02
C ALA A 266 3.20 9.05 -9.92
N ILE A 267 1.95 8.59 -9.88
CA ILE A 267 0.83 9.17 -10.61
C ILE A 267 -0.17 9.74 -9.61
N PHE A 268 -0.43 11.05 -9.69
CA PHE A 268 -1.48 11.72 -8.91
C PHE A 268 -2.63 12.15 -9.82
N LEU A 269 -3.76 11.45 -9.73
CA LEU A 269 -4.95 11.72 -10.55
C LEU A 269 -5.82 12.86 -9.99
N GLY A 270 -5.74 13.10 -8.68
CA GLY A 270 -6.26 14.32 -8.06
C GLY A 270 -5.15 15.32 -7.74
N ALA A 271 -5.54 16.51 -7.29
CA ALA A 271 -4.58 17.57 -6.96
C ALA A 271 -3.70 17.16 -5.77
N LEU A 272 -2.38 17.35 -5.91
CA LEU A 272 -1.42 17.21 -4.83
C LEU A 272 -1.12 18.59 -4.23
N LEU A 273 -1.50 18.79 -2.98
CA LEU A 273 -1.41 20.05 -2.25
C LEU A 273 -0.45 19.88 -1.07
N ALA A 274 0.72 20.50 -1.16
CA ALA A 274 1.70 20.55 -0.08
C ALA A 274 1.68 21.93 0.60
N GLY A 275 1.52 21.96 1.92
CA GLY A 275 1.53 23.19 2.71
C GLY A 275 2.88 23.92 2.68
N ARG A 276 3.98 23.16 2.85
CA ARG A 276 5.37 23.65 2.75
C ARG A 276 5.93 23.30 1.38
N ARG A 277 6.18 24.32 0.55
CA ARG A 277 6.65 24.18 -0.85
C ARG A 277 8.11 24.57 -1.05
N ASP A 278 8.72 25.14 -0.02
CA ASP A 278 10.15 25.46 0.07
C ASP A 278 11.02 24.22 0.36
N GLN A 279 10.39 23.09 0.68
CA GLN A 279 11.06 21.87 1.13
C GLN A 279 10.50 20.66 0.39
N GLY A 280 11.40 19.80 -0.09
CA GLY A 280 11.06 18.57 -0.81
C GLY A 280 11.18 18.69 -2.32
N LEU A 281 11.02 17.54 -2.98
CA LEU A 281 11.16 17.39 -4.43
C LEU A 281 10.09 16.44 -4.98
N ILE A 282 9.58 16.75 -6.16
CA ILE A 282 8.80 15.82 -6.96
C ILE A 282 9.58 15.53 -8.23
N ARG A 283 9.74 14.25 -8.59
CA ARG A 283 10.41 13.89 -9.83
C ARG A 283 9.82 12.69 -10.55
N TYR A 284 9.86 12.70 -11.88
CA TYR A 284 9.35 11.59 -12.70
C TYR A 284 7.90 11.22 -12.35
N CYS A 285 7.08 12.23 -12.08
CA CYS A 285 5.69 12.06 -11.67
C CYS A 285 4.73 12.69 -12.66
N TYR A 286 3.52 12.14 -12.73
CA TYR A 286 2.38 12.83 -13.31
C TYR A 286 1.61 13.56 -12.20
N LEU A 287 1.29 14.84 -12.43
CA LEU A 287 0.51 15.67 -11.52
C LEU A 287 -0.73 16.23 -12.22
N ALA A 288 -1.91 15.92 -11.69
CA ALA A 288 -3.15 16.54 -12.15
C ALA A 288 -3.14 18.06 -11.97
N ALA A 289 -3.94 18.74 -12.80
CA ALA A 289 -4.13 20.18 -12.72
C ALA A 289 -4.57 20.63 -11.31
N GLY A 290 -4.18 21.85 -10.93
CA GLY A 290 -4.44 22.39 -9.59
C GLY A 290 -3.46 21.95 -8.51
N SER A 291 -2.53 21.03 -8.79
CA SER A 291 -1.47 20.63 -7.85
C SER A 291 -0.59 21.83 -7.46
N ARG A 292 -0.36 22.00 -6.16
CA ARG A 292 0.48 23.04 -5.54
C ARG A 292 1.53 22.35 -4.68
N THR A 293 2.75 22.27 -5.18
CA THR A 293 3.77 21.36 -4.65
C THR A 293 5.11 22.07 -4.46
N PRO A 294 6.12 21.39 -3.86
CA PRO A 294 7.52 21.80 -3.95
C PRO A 294 8.05 21.74 -5.39
N ALA A 295 9.35 21.95 -5.54
CA ALA A 295 10.07 21.88 -6.82
C ALA A 295 9.77 20.58 -7.57
N ARG A 296 9.67 20.68 -8.90
CA ARG A 296 9.35 19.58 -9.80
C ARG A 296 10.47 19.42 -10.81
N ALA A 297 10.92 18.18 -11.01
CA ALA A 297 11.93 17.83 -11.99
C ALA A 297 11.42 16.66 -12.83
N HIS A 298 11.45 16.76 -14.15
CA HIS A 298 11.02 15.66 -15.02
C HIS A 298 9.58 15.17 -14.80
N CYS A 299 8.67 16.09 -14.43
CA CYS A 299 7.26 15.76 -14.20
C CYS A 299 6.41 16.08 -15.42
N GLN A 300 5.35 15.31 -15.63
CA GLN A 300 4.31 15.64 -16.60
C GLN A 300 3.13 16.36 -15.92
N PRO A 301 2.51 17.34 -16.59
CA PRO A 301 2.79 17.83 -17.95
C PRO A 301 3.84 18.96 -18.02
N ASP A 302 4.69 19.11 -17.00
CA ASP A 302 5.64 20.24 -16.89
C ASP A 302 6.78 20.15 -17.92
N GLU A 303 7.30 18.96 -18.20
CA GLU A 303 8.32 18.76 -19.24
C GLU A 303 7.79 19.08 -20.63
N ALA A 304 6.59 18.58 -20.99
CA ALA A 304 5.98 18.90 -22.28
C ALA A 304 5.79 20.42 -22.44
N ARG A 305 5.42 21.12 -21.36
CA ARG A 305 5.33 22.59 -21.35
C ARG A 305 6.68 23.26 -21.60
N LEU A 306 7.76 22.76 -20.99
CA LEU A 306 9.11 23.27 -21.20
C LEU A 306 9.63 22.99 -22.62
N ALA A 307 9.22 21.87 -23.22
CA ALA A 307 9.51 21.51 -24.60
C ALA A 307 8.72 22.30 -25.65
N GLY A 308 7.86 23.24 -25.22
CA GLY A 308 7.08 24.09 -26.13
C GLY A 308 5.74 23.51 -26.59
N ALA A 309 5.27 22.42 -25.98
CA ALA A 309 3.99 21.82 -26.33
C ALA A 309 2.82 22.80 -26.08
N SER A 310 1.92 22.86 -27.06
CA SER A 310 0.68 23.63 -27.01
C SER A 310 -0.21 23.21 -25.84
N TRP A 311 -1.23 24.01 -25.55
CA TRP A 311 -2.22 23.62 -24.55
C TRP A 311 -2.96 22.33 -24.94
N GLN A 312 -3.32 22.17 -26.22
CA GLN A 312 -4.01 20.97 -26.70
C GLN A 312 -3.16 19.70 -26.57
N GLU A 313 -1.86 19.77 -26.86
CA GLU A 313 -0.94 18.62 -26.73
C GLU A 313 -0.80 18.19 -25.27
N ARG A 314 -0.62 19.14 -24.34
CA ARG A 314 -0.51 18.83 -22.91
C ARG A 314 -1.77 18.22 -22.33
N GLN A 315 -2.96 18.59 -22.83
CA GLN A 315 -4.23 18.01 -22.41
C GLN A 315 -4.40 16.54 -22.85
N ARG A 316 -3.58 16.05 -23.78
CA ARG A 316 -3.57 14.64 -24.19
C ARG A 316 -2.64 13.78 -23.33
N ILE A 317 -1.70 14.40 -22.61
CA ILE A 317 -0.79 13.73 -21.68
C ILE A 317 -1.55 13.46 -20.38
N LEU A 318 -2.36 12.41 -20.39
CA LEU A 318 -3.17 11.97 -19.26
C LEU A 318 -2.94 10.48 -19.01
N PRO A 319 -2.85 10.04 -17.74
CA PRO A 319 -2.80 8.63 -17.42
C PRO A 319 -4.08 7.95 -17.91
N ARG A 320 -3.92 6.84 -18.61
CA ARG A 320 -5.03 5.96 -19.02
C ARG A 320 -4.79 4.60 -18.42
N PHE A 321 -5.83 4.01 -17.87
CA PHE A 321 -5.78 2.71 -17.21
C PHE A 321 -6.68 1.72 -17.91
N ARG A 322 -6.29 0.44 -17.92
CA ARG A 322 -7.13 -0.66 -18.40
C ARG A 322 -8.42 -0.74 -17.58
N SER A 323 -8.32 -0.49 -16.28
CA SER A 323 -9.46 -0.42 -15.38
C SER A 323 -9.11 0.39 -14.13
N MET A 324 -10.02 1.25 -13.69
CA MET A 324 -9.97 1.90 -12.37
C MET A 324 -10.96 1.29 -11.38
N ARG A 325 -11.52 0.15 -11.72
CA ARG A 325 -12.52 -0.52 -10.89
C ARG A 325 -11.85 -1.58 -10.04
N TYR A 326 -11.85 -1.36 -8.72
CA TYR A 326 -11.34 -2.34 -7.78
C TYR A 326 -12.05 -3.69 -7.98
N GLY A 327 -11.26 -4.78 -7.94
CA GLY A 327 -11.71 -6.14 -8.21
C GLY A 327 -11.53 -6.59 -9.68
N SER A 328 -11.18 -5.70 -10.60
CA SER A 328 -10.78 -6.11 -11.96
C SER A 328 -9.34 -6.65 -11.97
N ALA A 329 -9.03 -7.59 -12.86
CA ALA A 329 -7.68 -8.17 -12.98
C ALA A 329 -6.61 -7.13 -13.34
N ASP A 330 -6.95 -6.12 -14.14
CA ASP A 330 -6.03 -5.07 -14.59
C ASP A 330 -6.19 -3.75 -13.79
N TYR A 331 -6.64 -3.85 -12.54
CA TYR A 331 -6.94 -2.69 -11.71
C TYR A 331 -5.72 -1.78 -11.53
N ALA A 332 -5.88 -0.51 -11.92
CA ALA A 332 -4.87 0.55 -11.93
C ALA A 332 -3.61 0.27 -12.79
N THR A 333 -3.67 -0.72 -13.69
CA THR A 333 -2.63 -0.96 -14.69
C THR A 333 -2.81 0.03 -15.85
N LEU A 334 -1.71 0.65 -16.31
CA LEU A 334 -1.77 1.55 -17.47
C LEU A 334 -2.27 0.81 -18.72
N ALA A 335 -3.10 1.50 -19.51
CA ALA A 335 -3.58 1.01 -20.79
C ALA A 335 -2.47 1.04 -21.84
N ASP A 336 -2.58 0.17 -22.85
CA ASP A 336 -1.61 0.12 -23.97
C ASP A 336 -1.60 1.42 -24.79
N ASP A 337 -2.71 2.17 -24.76
CA ASP A 337 -2.87 3.46 -25.41
C ASP A 337 -2.60 4.65 -24.48
N CYS A 338 -2.01 4.42 -23.31
CA CYS A 338 -1.60 5.50 -22.40
C CYS A 338 -0.52 6.37 -23.08
N ALA A 339 -0.55 7.67 -22.79
CA ALA A 339 0.45 8.62 -23.27
C ALA A 339 1.87 8.12 -22.97
N TRP A 340 2.74 8.15 -23.98
CA TRP A 340 4.09 7.59 -23.87
C TRP A 340 4.92 8.34 -22.81
N GLU A 341 4.65 9.63 -22.61
CA GLU A 341 5.25 10.46 -21.58
C GLU A 341 4.98 9.95 -20.16
N ILE A 342 3.98 9.08 -19.98
CA ILE A 342 3.60 8.46 -18.70
C ILE A 342 4.01 6.99 -18.69
N ALA A 343 3.79 6.27 -19.81
CA ALA A 343 4.17 4.87 -19.95
C ALA A 343 5.69 4.63 -19.99
N SER A 344 6.48 5.68 -20.26
CA SER A 344 7.94 5.65 -20.29
C SER A 344 8.59 6.82 -19.54
N GLY A 345 7.84 7.52 -18.70
CA GLY A 345 8.31 8.75 -18.04
C GLY A 345 8.93 8.54 -16.66
N ALA A 346 9.05 7.30 -16.17
CA ALA A 346 9.78 7.02 -14.95
C ALA A 346 11.30 7.25 -15.12
N ASP A 347 12.02 7.35 -14.01
CA ASP A 347 13.47 7.60 -13.99
C ASP A 347 14.32 6.61 -14.79
N ASN A 348 13.83 5.39 -14.95
CA ASN A 348 14.46 4.30 -15.70
C ASN A 348 13.87 4.09 -17.11
N GLY A 349 13.03 5.01 -17.61
CA GLY A 349 12.34 4.89 -18.88
C GLY A 349 11.12 3.94 -18.87
N GLY A 350 10.77 3.38 -17.70
CA GLY A 350 9.57 2.57 -17.51
C GLY A 350 8.32 3.39 -17.22
N ALA A 351 7.25 2.68 -16.87
CA ALA A 351 5.97 3.30 -16.51
C ALA A 351 6.03 3.96 -15.12
N MET A 352 5.37 5.11 -14.99
CA MET A 352 5.06 5.69 -13.69
C MET A 352 3.94 4.91 -12.98
N GLY A 353 3.83 5.04 -11.65
CA GLY A 353 2.70 4.55 -10.86
C GLY A 353 2.98 3.23 -10.11
N ALA A 354 1.91 2.65 -9.56
CA ALA A 354 1.96 1.49 -8.64
C ALA A 354 2.62 0.23 -9.23
N TYR A 355 2.52 0.04 -10.55
CA TYR A 355 3.11 -1.10 -11.26
C TYR A 355 4.42 -0.73 -11.97
N HIS A 356 5.12 0.28 -11.45
CA HIS A 356 6.44 0.65 -11.93
C HIS A 356 7.31 -0.59 -12.00
N SER A 357 7.68 -0.94 -13.23
CA SER A 357 8.51 -2.10 -13.51
C SER A 357 9.85 -1.60 -13.99
N PRO A 358 10.98 -2.04 -13.40
CA PRO A 358 12.28 -1.75 -13.98
C PRO A 358 12.33 -2.31 -15.39
N GLN A 359 12.70 -1.49 -16.37
CA GLN A 359 13.04 -2.00 -17.68
C GLN A 359 14.22 -2.99 -17.52
N PRO A 360 14.22 -4.15 -18.20
CA PRO A 360 15.44 -4.93 -18.30
C PRO A 360 16.51 -3.99 -18.86
N ALA A 361 17.65 -3.91 -18.17
CA ALA A 361 18.76 -3.08 -18.60
C ALA A 361 18.99 -3.32 -20.09
N ALA A 362 18.97 -2.26 -20.89
CA ALA A 362 19.30 -2.35 -22.30
C ALA A 362 20.62 -3.12 -22.39
N GLN A 363 20.57 -4.28 -23.03
CA GLN A 363 21.72 -5.13 -23.19
C GLN A 363 22.73 -4.27 -23.96
N GLU A 364 23.80 -3.84 -23.27
CA GLU A 364 24.87 -3.09 -23.93
C GLU A 364 25.25 -3.88 -25.17
N PRO A 365 25.26 -3.26 -26.37
CA PRO A 365 25.73 -3.95 -27.56
C PRO A 365 27.14 -4.45 -27.24
N GLY A 366 27.28 -5.77 -27.18
CA GLY A 366 28.55 -6.40 -26.85
C GLY A 366 29.64 -5.83 -27.75
N PRO A 367 30.86 -5.60 -27.23
CA PRO A 367 31.90 -4.93 -27.99
C PRO A 367 32.15 -5.66 -29.32
N ASP A 368 32.02 -4.94 -30.43
CA ASP A 368 32.43 -5.41 -31.76
C ASP A 368 33.91 -5.79 -31.68
N THR A 369 34.20 -7.08 -31.78
CA THR A 369 35.55 -7.63 -31.59
C THR A 369 36.47 -7.41 -32.80
N ARG A 370 36.12 -6.50 -33.70
CA ARG A 370 36.97 -6.11 -34.83
C ARG A 370 37.65 -4.79 -34.49
N HIS A 371 38.95 -4.92 -34.16
CA HIS A 371 39.92 -3.87 -33.82
C HIS A 371 40.21 -3.67 -32.32
N ALA A 372 40.82 -4.70 -31.70
CA ALA A 372 41.57 -4.53 -30.46
C ALA A 372 43.06 -4.28 -30.77
N ALA A 373 43.53 -3.05 -30.56
CA ALA A 373 44.95 -2.74 -30.35
C ALA A 373 45.22 -2.65 -28.84
N PRO A 374 46.39 -3.11 -28.34
CA PRO A 374 46.61 -3.21 -26.91
C PRO A 374 47.02 -1.84 -26.34
N VAL A 375 46.30 -1.35 -25.34
CA VAL A 375 46.75 -0.23 -24.50
C VAL A 375 46.79 -0.69 -23.04
N PHE A 376 47.91 -0.34 -22.43
CA PHE A 376 48.40 -0.75 -21.12
C PHE A 376 47.44 -0.43 -19.95
N SER A 377 47.42 -1.39 -19.03
CA SER A 377 46.94 -1.32 -17.65
C SER A 377 47.55 -0.15 -16.87
N GLN A 378 46.69 0.67 -16.24
CA GLN A 378 46.93 1.14 -14.88
C GLN A 378 45.64 1.13 -14.06
N ALA A 379 45.80 0.60 -12.84
CA ALA A 379 44.76 0.30 -11.88
C ALA A 379 44.14 1.55 -11.27
N GLY A 380 42.81 1.55 -11.17
CA GLY A 380 42.02 2.46 -10.34
C GLY A 380 40.81 1.72 -9.80
N ARG A 381 40.97 1.03 -8.66
CA ARG A 381 39.89 0.36 -7.93
C ARG A 381 38.81 1.40 -7.56
N SER A 382 37.60 1.23 -8.11
CA SER A 382 36.38 1.83 -7.56
C SER A 382 35.32 0.74 -7.48
N THR A 383 35.16 0.18 -6.28
CA THR A 383 34.10 -0.77 -5.96
C THR A 383 32.78 -0.02 -5.81
N ARG A 384 31.94 -0.02 -6.86
CA ARG A 384 30.51 0.30 -6.72
C ARG A 384 29.79 -0.94 -6.19
N ARG A 385 29.47 -0.95 -4.89
CA ARG A 385 28.44 -1.83 -4.33
C ARG A 385 27.08 -1.16 -4.57
N GLY A 386 26.19 -1.88 -5.25
CA GLY A 386 24.77 -1.52 -5.31
C GLY A 386 24.18 -1.58 -3.91
N ALA A 387 23.68 -0.45 -3.44
CA ALA A 387 22.92 -0.35 -2.20
C ALA A 387 21.44 -0.62 -2.53
N VAL A 388 20.97 -1.80 -2.15
CA VAL A 388 19.54 -2.04 -1.94
C VAL A 388 19.16 -1.17 -0.74
N ALA A 389 18.33 -0.16 -0.97
CA ALA A 389 17.83 0.71 0.09
C ALA A 389 16.87 -0.09 0.97
N THR A 390 17.41 -0.64 2.06
CA THR A 390 16.60 -1.04 3.22
C THR A 390 15.88 0.20 3.73
N CYS A 391 14.55 0.20 3.69
CA CYS A 391 13.67 1.17 4.33
C CYS A 391 13.90 1.15 5.85
N ALA A 392 14.88 1.91 6.31
CA ALA A 392 14.99 2.30 7.71
C ALA A 392 14.46 3.73 7.83
N VAL A 393 13.28 3.86 8.44
CA VAL A 393 12.80 5.14 8.96
C VAL A 393 13.66 5.43 10.19
N ASN A 394 14.66 6.29 10.05
CA ASN A 394 15.39 6.90 11.17
C ASN A 394 14.81 8.27 11.50
#